data_AF-A0A9N8HWK6-F1
#
_entry.id   AF-A0A9N8HWK6-F1
#
_cell.length_a   1.000
_cell.length_b   1.000
_cell.length_c   1.000
_cell.angle_alpha   90.00
_cell.angle_beta   90.00
_cell.angle_gamma   90.00
#
_symmetry.space_group_name_H-M   'P 1'
#
loop_
_entity.id
_entity.type
_entity.pdbx_description
1 polymer ?
#
loop_
_entity_poly.entity_id
_entity_poly.type
_entity_poly.pdbx_seq_one_letter_code
_entity_poly.pdbx_strand_id
1 'polypeptide(L)'
;MATIQQTPALMEEETSSIDTPASSESEVSIEEKERRVQFDDKVKFIRFEVDANMRKHKWYRKSDYKRFHHEKKETLRQFRFAQSKFQRMEEDIFCLRGFEACLSVRAVNQKWLHRVSAVQSVLETQYHQRTQGVYDPKRIQSRYCKVTVPCRNQALERAALDAREVQKQQLEAANQQQQQQRDNTEAESLKHQFDRLLKIKSGPVQPSLRSATSGPLQLRKTVPSTA
;
A
#
# COMPACT_ATOMS: atom_id res chain seq x y z
N MET A 1 -41.35 54.81 48.51
CA MET A 1 -41.23 53.38 48.18
C MET A 1 -42.08 53.12 46.96
N ALA A 2 -41.48 52.97 45.78
CA ALA A 2 -42.19 52.85 44.52
C ALA A 2 -42.30 51.38 44.12
N THR A 3 -43.53 50.88 44.03
CA THR A 3 -43.88 49.53 43.60
C THR A 3 -43.80 49.44 42.08
N ILE A 4 -42.86 48.65 41.56
CA ILE A 4 -42.76 48.34 40.13
C ILE A 4 -43.69 47.15 39.85
N GLN A 5 -44.76 47.37 39.09
CA GLN A 5 -45.58 46.30 38.54
C GLN A 5 -44.93 45.80 37.24
N GLN A 6 -44.56 44.52 37.21
CA GLN A 6 -44.15 43.80 36.01
C GLN A 6 -45.37 43.22 35.31
N THR A 7 -45.59 43.64 34.07
CA THR A 7 -46.55 43.01 33.14
C THR A 7 -45.77 42.00 32.28
N PRO A 8 -46.17 40.72 32.22
CA PRO A 8 -45.60 39.80 31.23
C PRO A 8 -46.32 39.98 29.89
N ALA A 9 -45.56 40.34 28.86
CA ALA A 9 -46.03 40.32 27.47
C ALA A 9 -46.10 38.86 26.99
N LEU A 10 -47.32 38.39 26.73
CA LEU A 10 -47.61 37.20 25.93
C LEU A 10 -47.26 37.53 24.48
N MET A 11 -46.15 36.97 23.98
CA MET A 11 -45.90 36.86 22.54
C MET A 11 -46.43 35.48 22.09
N GLU A 12 -47.50 35.50 21.31
CA GLU A 12 -47.94 34.34 20.55
C GLU A 12 -46.95 34.13 19.39
N GLU A 13 -46.20 33.02 19.43
CA GLU A 13 -45.38 32.58 18.30
C GLU A 13 -46.31 31.94 17.25
N GLU A 14 -46.64 32.72 16.21
CA GLU A 14 -47.16 32.18 14.96
C GLU A 14 -46.05 31.37 14.28
N THR A 15 -46.12 30.05 14.40
CA THR A 15 -45.27 29.12 13.66
C THR A 15 -45.69 29.09 12.18
N SER A 16 -45.12 30.01 11.42
CA SER A 16 -45.17 30.05 9.96
C SER A 16 -44.60 28.74 9.39
N SER A 17 -45.51 27.87 8.95
CA SER A 17 -45.22 26.65 8.20
C SER A 17 -44.70 27.04 6.82
N ILE A 18 -43.37 27.07 6.69
CA ILE A 18 -42.69 27.19 5.40
C ILE A 18 -42.89 25.85 4.67
N ASP A 19 -43.89 25.83 3.79
CA ASP A 19 -44.05 24.79 2.77
C ASP A 19 -42.75 24.68 1.97
N THR A 20 -42.02 23.60 2.22
CA THR A 20 -40.88 23.23 1.41
C THR A 20 -41.44 22.60 0.14
N PRO A 21 -41.35 23.25 -1.04
CA PRO A 21 -41.82 22.63 -2.26
C PRO A 21 -41.04 21.33 -2.47
N ALA A 22 -41.78 20.23 -2.59
CA ALA A 22 -41.24 18.92 -2.92
C ALA A 22 -40.36 19.07 -4.16
N SER A 23 -39.05 18.88 -3.94
CA SER A 23 -38.03 18.88 -4.99
C SER A 23 -38.39 17.79 -5.97
N SER A 24 -39.01 18.19 -7.07
CA SER A 24 -39.19 17.38 -8.26
C SER A 24 -37.81 16.86 -8.66
N GLU A 25 -37.64 15.55 -8.55
CA GLU A 25 -36.50 14.80 -9.05
C GLU A 25 -36.49 14.95 -10.58
N SER A 26 -35.97 16.08 -11.05
CA SER A 26 -35.48 16.18 -12.40
C SER A 26 -34.36 15.16 -12.53
N GLU A 27 -34.56 14.16 -13.38
CA GLU A 27 -33.51 13.30 -13.91
C GLU A 27 -32.49 14.22 -14.60
N VAL A 28 -31.56 14.74 -13.80
CA VAL A 28 -30.36 15.38 -14.29
C VAL A 28 -29.59 14.26 -14.97
N SER A 29 -29.71 14.21 -16.29
CA SER A 29 -28.77 13.57 -17.19
C SER A 29 -27.38 13.75 -16.59
N ILE A 30 -26.82 12.65 -16.09
CA ILE A 30 -25.44 12.60 -15.65
C ILE A 30 -24.63 12.61 -16.95
N GLU A 31 -24.58 13.76 -17.63
CA GLU A 31 -23.45 14.11 -18.46
C GLU A 31 -22.24 13.79 -17.60
N GLU A 32 -21.38 12.89 -18.10
CA GLU A 32 -20.22 12.39 -17.40
C GLU A 32 -19.42 13.57 -16.87
N LYS A 33 -19.68 13.95 -15.61
CA LYS A 33 -18.89 14.93 -14.87
C LYS A 33 -17.49 14.37 -14.90
N GLU A 34 -16.65 14.94 -15.77
CA GLU A 34 -15.24 14.60 -15.90
C GLU A 34 -14.68 14.40 -14.50
N ARG A 35 -14.36 13.15 -14.19
CA ARG A 35 -13.97 12.78 -12.83
C ARG A 35 -12.73 13.60 -12.49
N ARG A 36 -12.83 14.35 -11.39
CA ARG A 36 -11.93 15.42 -10.91
C ARG A 36 -10.51 14.96 -10.52
N VAL A 37 -9.97 13.94 -11.17
CA VAL A 37 -8.60 13.48 -11.00
C VAL A 37 -7.95 13.51 -12.38
N GLN A 38 -7.41 14.67 -12.73
CA GLN A 38 -6.53 14.80 -13.89
C GLN A 38 -5.13 14.39 -13.45
N PHE A 39 -4.57 13.39 -14.11
CA PHE A 39 -3.17 13.08 -13.97
C PHE A 39 -2.40 13.83 -15.05
N ASP A 40 -1.09 13.98 -14.85
CA ASP A 40 -0.21 14.65 -15.80
C ASP A 40 -0.13 13.86 -17.12
N ASP A 41 -0.08 14.55 -18.26
CA ASP A 41 -0.02 13.95 -19.61
C ASP A 41 1.19 13.01 -19.78
N LYS A 42 2.22 13.19 -18.93
CA LYS A 42 3.44 12.37 -18.92
C LYS A 42 3.28 11.04 -18.18
N VAL A 43 2.17 10.80 -17.49
CA VAL A 43 1.94 9.56 -16.73
C VAL A 43 1.35 8.50 -17.68
N LYS A 44 2.16 7.50 -18.02
CA LYS A 44 1.68 6.33 -18.76
C LYS A 44 0.78 5.49 -17.85
N PHE A 45 -0.46 5.31 -18.24
CA PHE A 45 -1.40 4.45 -17.52
C PHE A 45 -1.44 3.06 -18.12
N ILE A 46 -1.43 2.07 -17.24
CA ILE A 46 -1.84 0.72 -17.60
C ILE A 46 -3.32 0.62 -17.22
N ARG A 47 -4.20 0.59 -18.23
CA ARG A 47 -5.62 0.31 -18.01
C ARG A 47 -5.77 -1.21 -17.92
N PHE A 48 -6.30 -1.67 -16.79
CA PHE A 48 -6.68 -3.07 -16.62
C PHE A 48 -8.19 -3.15 -16.67
N GLU A 49 -8.74 -4.03 -17.50
CA GLU A 49 -10.16 -4.38 -17.45
C GLU A 49 -10.42 -5.12 -16.14
N VAL A 50 -11.36 -4.60 -15.36
CA VAL A 50 -11.73 -5.19 -14.07
C VAL A 50 -13.16 -5.72 -14.19
N ASP A 51 -13.27 -7.04 -14.19
CA ASP A 51 -14.53 -7.75 -14.12
C ASP A 51 -15.42 -7.23 -12.99
N ALA A 52 -16.74 -7.28 -13.20
CA ALA A 52 -17.73 -6.82 -12.21
C ALA A 52 -17.56 -7.53 -10.84
N ASN A 53 -17.14 -8.79 -10.85
CA ASN A 53 -16.82 -9.55 -9.64
C ASN A 53 -15.51 -9.08 -8.97
N MET A 54 -14.47 -8.75 -9.75
CA MET A 54 -13.24 -8.17 -9.19
C MET A 54 -13.45 -6.75 -8.64
N ARG A 55 -14.38 -5.96 -9.21
CA ARG A 55 -14.70 -4.60 -8.72
C ARG A 55 -15.18 -4.58 -7.27
N LYS A 56 -15.96 -5.59 -6.85
CA LYS A 56 -16.45 -5.71 -5.46
C LYS A 56 -15.35 -6.03 -4.44
N HIS A 57 -14.21 -6.53 -4.88
CA HIS A 57 -13.09 -6.95 -4.03
C HIS A 57 -11.83 -6.07 -4.14
N LYS A 58 -11.68 -5.27 -5.21
CA LYS A 58 -10.46 -4.48 -5.45
C LYS A 58 -10.46 -3.09 -4.80
N TRP A 59 -11.60 -2.59 -4.37
CA TRP A 59 -11.71 -1.23 -3.82
C TRP A 59 -12.03 -1.25 -2.34
N TYR A 60 -11.31 -0.41 -1.59
CA TYR A 60 -11.55 -0.20 -0.17
C TYR A 60 -13.01 0.20 0.07
N ARG A 61 -13.68 -0.49 1.00
CA ARG A 61 -15.01 -0.12 1.47
C ARG A 61 -14.91 1.14 2.33
N LYS A 62 -16.05 1.81 2.55
CA LYS A 62 -16.15 2.93 3.49
C LYS A 62 -15.70 2.54 4.90
N SER A 63 -15.93 1.30 5.31
CA SER A 63 -15.43 0.73 6.57
C SER A 63 -13.91 0.67 6.62
N ASP A 64 -13.26 0.27 5.54
CA ASP A 64 -11.79 0.18 5.45
C ASP A 64 -11.17 1.57 5.58
N TYR A 65 -11.76 2.58 4.93
CA TYR A 65 -11.32 3.96 5.07
C TYR A 65 -11.45 4.47 6.52
N LYS A 66 -12.56 4.16 7.20
CA LYS A 66 -12.73 4.52 8.62
C LYS A 66 -11.71 3.82 9.50
N ARG A 67 -11.48 2.51 9.29
CA ARG A 67 -10.49 1.71 10.00
C ARG A 67 -9.09 2.29 9.81
N PHE A 68 -8.69 2.56 8.57
CA PHE A 68 -7.42 3.21 8.26
C PHE A 68 -7.23 4.54 8.98
N HIS A 69 -8.26 5.39 9.05
CA HIS A 69 -8.16 6.65 9.80
C HIS A 69 -8.01 6.45 11.30
N HIS A 70 -8.65 5.41 11.85
CA HIS A 70 -8.50 5.03 13.25
C HIS A 70 -7.08 4.53 13.53
N GLU A 71 -6.59 3.57 12.74
CA GLU A 71 -5.22 3.03 12.80
C GLU A 71 -4.18 4.16 12.69
N LYS A 72 -4.34 5.07 11.72
CA LYS A 72 -3.46 6.24 11.56
C LYS A 72 -3.40 7.10 12.83
N LYS A 73 -4.55 7.42 13.43
CA LYS A 73 -4.60 8.23 14.66
C LYS A 73 -3.88 7.52 15.79
N GLU A 74 -4.05 6.21 15.87
CA GLU A 74 -3.42 5.37 16.87
C GLU A 74 -1.90 5.34 16.74
N THR A 75 -1.39 5.08 15.53
CA THR A 75 0.05 5.13 15.23
C THR A 75 0.67 6.48 15.60
N LEU A 76 0.02 7.58 15.21
CA LEU A 76 0.50 8.93 15.54
C LEU A 76 0.51 9.21 17.06
N ARG A 77 -0.51 8.71 17.78
CA ARG A 77 -0.60 8.85 19.23
C ARG A 77 0.53 8.08 19.92
N GLN A 78 0.76 6.85 19.53
CA GLN A 78 1.81 6.00 20.08
C GLN A 78 3.20 6.56 19.79
N PHE A 79 3.43 7.08 18.57
CA PHE A 79 4.66 7.76 18.22
C PHE A 79 4.99 8.96 19.12
N ARG A 80 4.01 9.85 19.33
CA ARG A 80 4.18 11.02 20.19
C ARG A 80 4.46 10.62 21.64
N PHE A 81 3.80 9.56 22.11
CA PHE A 81 4.03 9.02 23.45
C PHE A 81 5.43 8.42 23.60
N ALA A 82 5.90 7.63 22.64
CA ALA A 82 7.25 7.07 22.64
C ALA A 82 8.34 8.16 22.65
N GLN A 83 8.18 9.21 21.83
CA GLN A 83 9.06 10.38 21.84
C GLN A 83 9.16 11.04 23.22
N SER A 84 8.04 11.14 23.95
CA SER A 84 8.00 11.77 25.28
C SER A 84 8.64 10.94 26.39
N LYS A 85 8.80 9.63 26.18
CA LYS A 85 9.28 8.68 27.21
C LYS A 85 10.71 8.18 26.99
N PHE A 86 11.45 8.73 26.02
CA PHE A 86 12.74 8.19 25.58
C PHE A 86 12.71 6.68 25.24
N GLN A 87 11.52 6.13 25.00
CA GLN A 87 11.37 4.76 24.53
C GLN A 87 11.53 4.76 23.02
N ARG A 88 12.48 3.98 22.54
CA ARG A 88 12.66 3.74 21.11
C ARG A 88 11.39 3.05 20.62
N MET A 89 10.70 3.64 19.64
CA MET A 89 9.69 2.85 18.94
C MET A 89 10.41 1.72 18.21
N GLU A 90 9.85 0.51 18.28
CA GLU A 90 10.23 -0.55 17.37
C GLU A 90 9.77 -0.13 15.97
N GLU A 91 10.73 0.30 15.15
CA GLU A 91 10.50 0.72 13.75
C GLU A 91 9.86 -0.41 12.92
N ASP A 92 9.99 -1.66 13.38
CA ASP A 92 9.40 -2.85 12.78
C ASP A 92 7.88 -2.98 13.01
N ILE A 93 7.31 -2.30 14.02
CA ILE A 93 5.86 -2.38 14.33
C ILE A 93 5.09 -1.23 13.69
N PHE A 94 5.70 -0.05 13.55
CA PHE A 94 5.01 1.17 13.11
C PHE A 94 5.68 1.83 11.92
N CYS A 95 5.01 1.80 10.77
CA CYS A 95 5.43 2.57 9.61
C CYS A 95 4.97 4.03 9.73
N LEU A 96 5.93 4.95 9.86
CA LEU A 96 5.68 6.40 9.86
C LEU A 96 5.73 7.03 8.46
N ARG A 97 6.06 6.24 7.43
CA ARG A 97 6.12 6.70 6.04
C ARG A 97 4.73 7.19 5.61
N GLY A 98 4.69 8.37 4.97
CA GLY A 98 3.43 9.02 4.59
C GLY A 98 2.75 9.82 5.71
N PHE A 99 3.23 9.75 6.95
CA PHE A 99 2.72 10.53 8.08
C PHE A 99 3.61 11.69 8.49
N GLU A 100 4.64 12.02 7.71
CA GLU A 100 5.67 12.99 8.08
C GLU A 100 5.11 14.39 8.32
N ALA A 101 4.08 14.77 7.56
CA ALA A 101 3.36 16.04 7.75
C ALA A 101 2.53 16.09 9.04
N CYS A 102 2.41 14.99 9.78
CA CYS A 102 1.65 14.86 11.02
C CYS A 102 2.53 14.65 12.26
N LEU A 103 3.84 14.45 12.07
CA LEU A 103 4.79 14.15 13.14
C LEU A 103 5.17 15.39 13.96
N SER A 104 5.13 16.59 13.35
CA SER A 104 5.43 17.84 14.05
C SER A 104 4.29 18.85 13.91
N VAL A 105 4.09 19.66 14.95
CA VAL A 105 3.13 20.78 14.94
C VAL A 105 3.45 21.74 13.80
N ARG A 106 4.74 22.03 13.57
CA ARG A 106 5.20 22.88 12.47
C ARG A 106 4.77 22.34 11.11
N ALA A 107 4.97 21.05 10.84
CA ALA A 107 4.59 20.44 9.57
C ALA A 107 3.07 20.40 9.37
N VAL A 108 2.30 20.14 10.43
CA VAL A 108 0.83 20.20 10.41
C VAL A 108 0.35 21.61 10.05
N ASN A 109 0.90 22.64 10.70
CA ASN A 109 0.55 24.03 10.45
C ASN A 109 0.92 24.43 9.02
N GLN A 110 2.11 24.06 8.55
CA GLN A 110 2.53 24.36 7.18
C GLN A 110 1.59 23.72 6.14
N LYS A 111 1.22 22.44 6.33
CA LYS A 111 0.25 21.76 5.46
C LYS A 111 -1.10 22.46 5.44
N TRP A 112 -1.58 22.91 6.60
CA TRP A 112 -2.83 23.66 6.71
C TRP A 112 -2.74 25.00 5.98
N LEU A 113 -1.67 25.78 6.19
CA LEU A 113 -1.44 27.07 5.51
C LEU A 113 -1.41 26.93 3.99
N HIS A 114 -0.71 25.94 3.45
CA HIS A 114 -0.70 25.68 2.01
C HIS A 114 -2.10 25.36 1.46
N ARG A 115 -2.88 24.56 2.20
CA ARG A 115 -4.27 24.25 1.80
C ARG A 115 -5.14 25.50 1.81
N VAL A 116 -5.07 26.31 2.87
CA VAL A 116 -5.83 27.56 2.97
C VAL A 116 -5.45 28.51 1.83
N SER A 117 -4.17 28.69 1.57
CA SER A 117 -3.68 29.53 0.47
C SER A 117 -4.19 29.05 -0.90
N ALA A 118 -4.16 27.74 -1.17
CA ALA A 118 -4.67 27.19 -2.42
C ALA A 118 -6.19 27.42 -2.59
N VAL A 119 -6.96 27.21 -1.53
CA VAL A 119 -8.41 27.46 -1.53
C VAL A 119 -8.70 28.95 -1.73
N GLN A 120 -8.01 29.81 -0.99
CA GLN A 120 -8.19 31.26 -1.07
C GLN A 120 -7.90 31.79 -2.48
N SER A 121 -6.83 31.32 -3.13
CA SER A 121 -6.50 31.69 -4.51
C SER A 121 -7.61 31.31 -5.51
N VAL A 122 -8.24 30.16 -5.31
CA VAL A 122 -9.40 29.73 -6.13
C VAL A 122 -10.61 30.64 -5.88
N LEU A 123 -10.93 30.90 -4.61
CA LEU A 123 -12.07 31.75 -4.24
C LEU A 123 -11.93 33.17 -4.77
N GLU A 124 -10.75 33.77 -4.65
CA GLU A 124 -10.46 35.11 -5.18
C GLU A 124 -10.61 35.16 -6.71
N THR A 125 -10.15 34.12 -7.40
CA THR A 125 -10.29 34.03 -8.87
C THR A 125 -11.76 33.89 -9.27
N GLN A 126 -12.52 33.05 -8.55
CA GLN A 126 -13.96 32.90 -8.78
C GLN A 126 -14.74 34.17 -8.49
N TYR A 127 -14.34 34.92 -7.46
CA TYR A 127 -14.93 36.22 -7.14
C TYR A 127 -14.71 37.23 -8.27
N HIS A 128 -13.46 37.38 -8.75
CA HIS A 128 -13.15 38.26 -9.87
C HIS A 128 -13.88 37.87 -11.16
N GLN A 129 -14.04 36.58 -11.41
CA GLN A 129 -14.80 36.08 -12.56
C GLN A 129 -16.29 36.45 -12.46
N ARG A 130 -16.88 36.31 -11.28
CA ARG A 130 -18.27 36.71 -11.04
C ARG A 130 -18.48 38.22 -11.20
N THR A 131 -17.58 39.05 -10.68
CA THR A 131 -17.70 40.51 -10.81
C THR A 131 -17.54 40.99 -12.25
N GLN A 132 -16.82 40.23 -13.09
CA GLN A 132 -16.65 40.52 -14.52
C GLN A 132 -17.70 39.84 -15.41
N GLY A 133 -18.57 38.98 -14.87
CA GLY A 133 -19.53 38.20 -15.65
C GLY A 133 -18.88 37.15 -16.56
N VAL A 134 -17.68 36.67 -16.25
CA VAL A 134 -16.92 35.71 -17.06
C VAL A 134 -16.76 34.39 -16.31
N TYR A 135 -16.87 33.25 -17.00
CA TYR A 135 -16.53 31.93 -16.46
C TYR A 135 -15.33 31.34 -17.21
N ASP A 136 -14.19 31.20 -16.54
CA ASP A 136 -12.97 30.62 -17.11
C ASP A 136 -12.38 29.56 -16.16
N PRO A 137 -12.74 28.27 -16.35
CA PRO A 137 -12.25 27.19 -15.50
C PRO A 137 -10.74 26.94 -15.67
N LYS A 138 -10.15 27.24 -16.84
CA LYS A 138 -8.71 27.05 -17.08
C LYS A 138 -7.88 28.01 -16.24
N ARG A 139 -8.35 29.24 -16.06
CA ARG A 139 -7.69 30.22 -15.18
C ARG A 139 -7.75 29.82 -13.71
N ILE A 140 -8.88 29.27 -13.24
CA ILE A 140 -9.00 28.73 -11.88
C ILE A 140 -8.04 27.55 -11.70
N GLN A 141 -8.01 26.62 -12.65
CA GLN A 141 -7.09 25.48 -12.64
C GLN A 141 -5.64 25.94 -12.60
N SER A 142 -5.24 26.87 -13.47
CA SER A 142 -3.87 27.42 -13.51
C SER A 142 -3.45 28.00 -12.16
N ARG A 143 -4.35 28.73 -11.46
CA ARG A 143 -4.10 29.26 -10.12
C ARG A 143 -3.91 28.16 -9.10
N TYR A 144 -4.81 27.18 -9.06
CA TYR A 144 -4.70 26.03 -8.16
C TYR A 144 -3.41 25.22 -8.40
N CYS A 145 -3.08 24.94 -9.67
CA CYS A 145 -1.88 24.22 -10.07
C CYS A 145 -0.62 24.96 -9.60
N LYS A 146 -0.51 26.29 -9.84
CA LYS A 146 0.65 27.07 -9.39
C LYS A 146 0.92 26.93 -7.89
N VAL A 147 -0.12 26.88 -7.07
CA VAL A 147 0.02 26.74 -5.60
C VAL A 147 0.36 25.30 -5.19
N THR A 148 -0.08 24.30 -5.95
CA THR A 148 0.07 22.88 -5.60
C THR A 148 1.28 22.18 -6.23
N VAL A 149 1.88 22.75 -7.28
CA VAL A 149 3.06 22.21 -7.98
C VAL A 149 4.23 21.89 -7.03
N PRO A 150 4.62 22.76 -6.06
CA PRO A 150 5.70 22.44 -5.13
C PRO A 150 5.43 21.17 -4.31
N CYS A 151 4.20 21.02 -3.81
CA CYS A 151 3.79 19.83 -3.07
C CYS A 151 3.80 18.57 -3.96
N ARG A 152 3.38 18.70 -5.23
CA ARG A 152 3.45 17.62 -6.22
C ARG A 152 4.90 17.20 -6.46
N ASN A 153 5.82 18.14 -6.67
CA ASN A 153 7.22 17.84 -6.92
C ASN A 153 7.86 17.11 -5.73
N GLN A 154 7.61 17.58 -4.50
CA GLN A 154 8.06 16.89 -3.29
C GLN A 154 7.50 15.47 -3.18
N ALA A 155 6.23 15.26 -3.53
CA ALA A 155 5.64 13.93 -3.52
C ALA A 155 6.30 13.00 -4.55
N LEU A 156 6.59 13.51 -5.75
CA LEU A 156 7.29 12.76 -6.80
C LEU A 156 8.72 12.41 -6.41
N GLU A 157 9.46 13.35 -5.82
CA GLU A 157 10.82 13.11 -5.32
C GLU A 157 10.82 12.01 -4.26
N ARG A 158 9.86 12.07 -3.31
CA ARG A 158 9.75 11.08 -2.25
C ARG A 158 9.39 9.69 -2.79
N ALA A 159 8.44 9.62 -3.74
CA ALA A 159 8.08 8.38 -4.41
C ALA A 159 9.26 7.79 -5.21
N ALA A 160 10.10 8.63 -5.83
CA ALA A 160 11.30 8.17 -6.52
C ALA A 160 12.34 7.60 -5.55
N LEU A 161 12.48 8.19 -4.36
CA LEU A 161 13.33 7.65 -3.29
C LEU A 161 12.80 6.30 -2.78
N ASP A 162 11.49 6.21 -2.53
CA ASP A 162 10.83 4.95 -2.12
C ASP A 162 11.08 3.84 -3.14
N ALA A 163 10.90 4.14 -4.43
CA ALA A 163 11.10 3.17 -5.50
C ALA A 163 12.55 2.67 -5.56
N ARG A 164 13.53 3.55 -5.36
CA ARG A 164 14.96 3.19 -5.32
C ARG A 164 15.29 2.33 -4.10
N GLU A 165 14.71 2.64 -2.95
CA GLU A 165 14.91 1.87 -1.72
C GLU A 165 14.37 0.44 -1.88
N VAL A 166 13.17 0.29 -2.43
CA VAL A 166 12.59 -1.02 -2.74
C VAL A 166 13.46 -1.80 -3.74
N GLN A 167 13.93 -1.15 -4.81
CA GLN A 167 14.84 -1.79 -5.78
C GLN A 167 16.14 -2.28 -5.13
N LYS A 168 16.71 -1.48 -4.23
CA LYS A 168 17.91 -1.85 -3.48
C LYS A 168 17.66 -3.07 -2.59
N GLN A 169 16.57 -3.07 -1.83
CA GLN A 169 16.20 -4.21 -0.97
C GLN A 169 15.96 -5.49 -1.76
N GLN A 170 15.33 -5.39 -2.94
CA GLN A 170 15.12 -6.53 -3.84
C GLN A 170 16.45 -7.10 -4.36
N LEU A 171 17.40 -6.23 -4.70
CA LEU A 171 18.73 -6.64 -5.14
C LEU A 171 19.51 -7.34 -4.01
N GLU A 172 19.47 -6.78 -2.80
CA GLU A 172 20.11 -7.37 -1.62
C GLU A 172 19.52 -8.73 -1.28
N ALA A 173 18.18 -8.87 -1.31
CA ALA A 173 17.50 -10.14 -1.10
C ALA A 173 17.87 -11.18 -2.18
N ALA A 174 17.95 -10.77 -3.46
CA ALA A 174 18.36 -11.65 -4.54
C ALA A 174 19.81 -12.13 -4.39
N ASN A 175 20.72 -11.25 -3.99
CA ASN A 175 22.12 -11.60 -3.73
C ASN A 175 22.25 -12.57 -2.55
N GLN A 176 21.49 -12.36 -1.47
CA GLN A 176 21.47 -13.27 -0.32
C GLN A 176 20.94 -14.66 -0.71
N GLN A 177 19.89 -14.72 -1.52
CA GLN A 177 19.36 -16.00 -2.03
C GLN A 177 20.37 -16.73 -2.91
N GLN A 178 21.09 -16.01 -3.80
CA GLN A 178 22.15 -16.61 -4.61
C GLN A 178 23.30 -17.15 -3.76
N GLN A 179 23.70 -16.42 -2.71
CA GLN A 179 24.75 -16.89 -1.81
C GLN A 179 24.32 -18.15 -1.06
N GLN A 180 23.09 -18.18 -0.51
CA GLN A 180 22.55 -19.37 0.14
C GLN A 180 22.48 -20.57 -0.80
N GLN A 181 22.12 -20.37 -2.07
CA GLN A 181 22.14 -21.44 -3.07
C GLN A 181 23.55 -21.98 -3.31
N ARG A 182 24.56 -21.12 -3.38
CA ARG A 182 25.96 -21.55 -3.51
C ARG A 182 26.41 -22.35 -2.29
N ASP A 183 26.16 -21.83 -1.09
CA ASP A 183 26.54 -22.47 0.16
C ASP A 183 25.87 -23.85 0.30
N ASN A 184 24.58 -23.97 -0.08
CA ASN A 184 23.86 -25.24 -0.10
C ASN A 184 24.44 -26.21 -1.13
N THR A 185 24.77 -25.74 -2.34
CA THR A 185 25.35 -26.58 -3.40
C THR A 185 26.73 -27.11 -2.99
N GLU A 186 27.54 -26.28 -2.34
CA GLU A 186 28.85 -26.68 -1.80
C GLU A 186 28.68 -27.72 -0.68
N ALA A 187 27.74 -27.52 0.24
CA ALA A 187 27.45 -28.46 1.31
C ALA A 187 26.98 -29.83 0.78
N GLU A 188 26.10 -29.85 -0.22
CA GLU A 188 25.66 -31.08 -0.89
C GLU A 188 26.80 -31.80 -1.62
N SER A 189 27.68 -31.04 -2.28
CA SER A 189 28.87 -31.58 -2.95
C SER A 189 29.83 -32.24 -1.95
N LEU A 190 30.11 -31.58 -0.83
CA LEU A 190 30.96 -32.13 0.24
C LEU A 190 30.36 -33.39 0.86
N LYS A 191 29.03 -33.39 1.10
CA LYS A 191 28.31 -34.57 1.58
C LYS A 191 28.46 -35.75 0.62
N HIS A 192 28.29 -35.52 -0.68
CA HIS A 192 28.49 -36.56 -1.70
C HIS A 192 29.93 -37.08 -1.77
N GLN A 193 30.94 -36.21 -1.61
CA GLN A 193 32.34 -36.62 -1.54
C GLN A 193 32.59 -37.51 -0.32
N PHE A 194 32.05 -37.13 0.84
CA PHE A 194 32.18 -37.91 2.08
C PHE A 194 31.52 -39.29 1.95
N ASP A 195 30.31 -39.37 1.39
CA ASP A 195 29.60 -40.63 1.14
C ASP A 195 30.39 -41.57 0.20
N ARG A 196 31.08 -41.02 -0.81
CA ARG A 196 31.96 -41.81 -1.69
C ARG A 196 33.16 -42.37 -0.92
N LEU A 197 33.78 -41.58 -0.06
CA LEU A 197 34.93 -42.02 0.75
C LEU A 197 34.53 -43.12 1.74
N LEU A 198 33.35 -43.03 2.36
CA LEU A 198 32.83 -44.08 3.22
C LEU A 198 32.60 -45.39 2.45
N LYS A 199 32.04 -45.33 1.24
CA LYS A 199 31.84 -46.51 0.38
C LYS A 199 33.13 -47.23 0.01
N ILE A 200 34.24 -46.49 -0.17
CA ILE A 200 35.55 -47.08 -0.47
C ILE A 200 36.12 -47.81 0.75
N LYS A 201 35.96 -47.25 1.95
CA LYS A 201 36.39 -47.91 3.20
C LYS A 201 35.53 -49.13 3.57
N SER A 202 34.27 -49.16 3.16
CA SER A 202 33.38 -50.32 3.32
C SER A 202 33.45 -51.29 2.14
N GLY A 203 34.56 -51.31 1.39
CA GLY A 203 34.76 -52.25 0.29
C GLY A 203 34.36 -53.67 0.70
N PRO A 204 33.75 -54.45 -0.20
CA PRO A 204 33.21 -55.77 0.14
C PRO A 204 34.32 -56.55 0.82
N VAL A 205 34.10 -56.91 2.08
CA VAL A 205 34.90 -57.94 2.76
C VAL A 205 34.82 -59.12 1.81
N GLN A 206 35.86 -59.33 1.00
CA GLN A 206 35.91 -60.48 0.12
C GLN A 206 35.69 -61.66 1.06
N PRO A 207 34.61 -62.45 0.88
CA PRO A 207 34.42 -63.62 1.69
C PRO A 207 35.68 -64.44 1.50
N SER A 208 36.46 -64.55 2.57
CA SER A 208 37.63 -65.42 2.63
C SER A 208 37.19 -66.75 2.02
N LEU A 209 37.80 -67.11 0.90
CA LEU A 209 37.62 -68.40 0.23
C LEU A 209 38.08 -69.49 1.19
N ARG A 210 37.24 -69.83 2.18
CA ARG A 210 37.29 -71.10 2.87
C ARG A 210 36.72 -72.12 1.90
N SER A 211 37.66 -72.86 1.30
CA SER A 211 37.50 -74.21 0.75
C SER A 211 36.17 -74.87 1.10
N ALA A 212 35.20 -74.77 0.19
CA ALA A 212 34.02 -75.62 0.17
C ALA A 212 34.38 -76.87 -0.64
N THR A 213 34.73 -77.93 0.09
CA THR A 213 34.86 -79.28 -0.40
C THR A 213 33.48 -79.81 -0.83
N SER A 214 33.45 -80.51 -1.97
CA SER A 214 32.39 -81.39 -2.49
C SER A 214 30.99 -80.78 -2.76
N GLY A 215 30.73 -80.44 -4.01
CA GLY A 215 29.41 -80.58 -4.62
C GLY A 215 29.36 -81.88 -5.45
N PRO A 216 28.27 -82.66 -5.42
CA PRO A 216 28.14 -83.89 -6.19
C PRO A 216 27.80 -83.62 -7.66
N LEU A 217 28.40 -84.44 -8.52
CA LEU A 217 28.08 -84.61 -9.94
C LEU A 217 26.56 -84.75 -10.14
N GLN A 218 25.94 -83.80 -10.84
CA GLN A 218 24.62 -83.98 -11.45
C GLN A 218 24.80 -83.97 -12.97
N LEU A 219 24.35 -85.07 -13.56
CA LEU A 219 24.57 -85.49 -14.93
C LEU A 219 23.95 -84.56 -15.97
N ARG A 220 24.68 -84.43 -17.08
CA ARG A 220 24.20 -84.06 -18.41
C ARG A 220 22.86 -84.73 -18.72
N LYS A 221 21.87 -83.92 -19.09
CA LYS A 221 20.87 -84.31 -20.10
C LYS A 221 20.98 -83.36 -21.29
N THR A 222 21.63 -83.88 -22.33
CA THR A 222 21.50 -83.43 -23.71
C THR A 222 20.10 -83.77 -24.22
N VAL A 223 19.40 -82.80 -24.82
CA VAL A 223 18.27 -83.04 -25.73
C VAL A 223 18.48 -82.12 -26.95
N PRO A 224 18.24 -82.61 -28.19
CA PRO A 224 18.79 -82.00 -29.38
C PRO A 224 17.86 -80.98 -30.03
N SER A 225 18.52 -80.05 -30.72
CA SER A 225 18.18 -79.45 -32.01
C SER A 225 16.88 -79.89 -32.69
N THR A 226 16.05 -78.92 -33.04
CA THR A 226 15.30 -78.80 -34.31
C THR A 226 14.78 -77.36 -34.36
N ALA A 227 15.40 -76.52 -35.21
CA ALA A 227 14.88 -76.09 -36.52
C ALA A 227 13.98 -74.85 -36.38
#